data_AF-A0A2V6FD62-F1
#
_entry.id   AF-A0A2V6FD62-F1
#
_cell.length_a   1.000
_cell.length_b   1.000
_cell.length_c   1.000
_cell.angle_alpha   90.00
_cell.angle_beta   90.00
_cell.angle_gamma   90.00
#
_symmetry.space_group_name_H-M   'P 1'
#
loop_
_entity.id
_entity.type
_entity.pdbx_description
1 polymer ?
#
loop_
_entity_poly.entity_id
_entity_poly.type
_entity_poly.pdbx_seq_one_letter_code
_entity_poly.pdbx_strand_id
1 'polypeptide(L)'
;MSAAALAHARFNALTFQRFNVSFRDFFLLFWGMKFFLKALLATLVAVVIAGAIFLTNLICFRPWNLNLFYEKAFLEVIFNEPELLTSLGLVEQFGITSHNGKLNDASRAHQQAVIARWKKDLQQLHEYPLDRQTPSQQLSTHILDWYIADQVEGEKWQFHNYPVNQLNGAQNQFPSFMANTHPLLTKQDCAYYLMRLNAVPRKFDQLLESVRLRE
;
A
#
# COMPACT_ATOMS: atom_id res chain seq x y z
N MET A 1 29.75 -82.72 -4.46
CA MET A 1 29.11 -81.44 -4.87
C MET A 1 30.01 -80.30 -4.41
N SER A 2 30.42 -79.44 -5.35
CA SER A 2 31.58 -78.53 -5.26
C SER A 2 31.32 -77.25 -4.44
N ALA A 3 32.37 -76.74 -3.78
CA ALA A 3 32.41 -75.48 -3.02
C ALA A 3 31.92 -74.23 -3.80
N ALA A 4 31.85 -74.31 -5.13
CA ALA A 4 31.26 -73.28 -5.99
C ALA A 4 29.76 -73.05 -5.72
N ALA A 5 29.02 -74.09 -5.30
CA ALA A 5 27.60 -73.95 -4.97
C ALA A 5 27.37 -73.19 -3.65
N LEU A 6 28.31 -73.29 -2.70
CA LEU A 6 28.22 -72.64 -1.39
C LEU A 6 28.54 -71.13 -1.48
N ALA A 7 29.46 -70.75 -2.37
CA ALA A 7 29.81 -69.35 -2.61
C ALA A 7 28.68 -68.59 -3.35
N HIS A 8 28.00 -69.23 -4.29
CA HIS A 8 26.87 -68.62 -5.02
C HIS A 8 25.64 -68.42 -4.12
N ALA A 9 25.38 -69.34 -3.20
CA ALA A 9 24.32 -69.20 -2.20
C ALA A 9 24.58 -68.06 -1.19
N ARG A 10 25.84 -67.84 -0.79
CA ARG A 10 26.21 -66.75 0.13
C ARG A 10 26.17 -65.37 -0.53
N PHE A 11 26.45 -65.26 -1.83
CA PHE A 11 26.39 -63.99 -2.55
C PHE A 11 24.95 -63.49 -2.74
N ASN A 12 23.99 -64.39 -3.00
CA ASN A 12 22.57 -64.05 -3.11
C ASN A 12 21.90 -63.73 -1.76
N ALA A 13 22.40 -64.26 -0.65
CA ALA A 13 21.86 -63.97 0.67
C ALA A 13 22.21 -62.55 1.16
N LEU A 14 23.35 -62.00 0.74
CA LEU A 14 23.82 -60.67 1.16
C LEU A 14 23.24 -59.52 0.33
N THR A 15 22.74 -59.78 -0.88
CA THR A 15 22.09 -58.76 -1.73
C THR A 15 20.60 -58.57 -1.41
N PHE A 16 19.92 -59.56 -0.83
CA PHE A 16 18.47 -59.50 -0.58
C PHE A 16 18.07 -58.93 0.78
N GLN A 17 19.03 -58.63 1.66
CA GLN A 17 18.77 -58.19 3.04
C GLN A 17 18.75 -56.66 3.22
N ARG A 18 18.76 -55.86 2.13
CA ARG A 18 18.89 -54.40 2.23
C ARG A 18 17.63 -53.57 2.05
N PHE A 19 16.47 -54.13 1.69
CA PHE A 19 15.23 -53.36 1.60
C PHE A 19 14.00 -54.21 1.97
N ASN A 20 13.82 -54.50 3.27
CA ASN A 20 12.58 -55.11 3.77
C ASN A 20 11.74 -54.04 4.46
N VAL A 21 11.05 -53.21 3.67
CA VAL A 21 10.02 -52.29 4.17
C VAL A 21 8.69 -53.04 4.19
N SER A 22 8.06 -53.20 5.35
CA SER A 22 6.81 -53.94 5.46
C SER A 22 5.67 -53.21 4.74
N PHE A 23 4.69 -53.94 4.19
CA PHE A 23 3.47 -53.35 3.61
C PHE A 23 2.74 -52.44 4.62
N ARG A 24 2.89 -52.74 5.92
CA ARG A 24 2.40 -51.93 7.03
C ARG A 24 3.17 -50.61 7.18
N ASP A 25 4.48 -50.61 6.93
CA ASP A 25 5.32 -49.41 6.95
C ASP A 25 4.99 -48.51 5.74
N PHE A 26 4.75 -49.09 4.57
CA PHE A 26 4.31 -48.34 3.39
C PHE A 26 2.94 -47.68 3.61
N PHE A 27 1.99 -48.39 4.23
CA PHE A 27 0.66 -47.85 4.54
C PHE A 27 0.72 -46.75 5.61
N LEU A 28 1.54 -46.92 6.65
CA LEU A 28 1.77 -45.89 7.69
C LEU A 28 2.45 -44.65 7.11
N LEU A 29 3.40 -44.82 6.18
CA LEU A 29 4.10 -43.72 5.52
C LEU A 29 3.16 -42.95 4.57
N PHE A 30 2.30 -43.65 3.82
CA PHE A 30 1.29 -43.03 2.96
C PHE A 30 0.19 -42.32 3.76
N TRP A 31 -0.28 -42.91 4.86
CA TRP A 31 -1.27 -42.31 5.75
C TRP A 31 -0.69 -41.10 6.50
N GLY A 32 0.54 -41.21 7.00
CA GLY A 32 1.30 -40.09 7.57
C GLY A 32 1.45 -38.96 6.56
N MET A 33 1.87 -39.26 5.32
CA MET A 33 2.01 -38.28 4.25
C MET A 33 0.69 -37.52 3.96
N LYS A 34 -0.45 -38.22 3.91
CA LYS A 34 -1.77 -37.57 3.77
C LYS A 34 -2.12 -36.65 4.95
N PHE A 35 -1.78 -37.04 6.16
CA PHE A 35 -1.96 -36.20 7.35
C PHE A 35 -1.07 -34.95 7.29
N PHE A 36 0.20 -35.11 6.95
CA PHE A 36 1.15 -34.00 6.76
C PHE A 36 0.69 -33.03 5.65
N LEU A 37 0.23 -33.53 4.50
CA LEU A 37 -0.29 -32.70 3.41
C LEU A 37 -1.54 -31.90 3.83
N LYS A 38 -2.46 -32.52 4.58
CA LYS A 38 -3.65 -31.84 5.11
C LYS A 38 -3.28 -30.78 6.16
N ALA A 39 -2.33 -31.08 7.04
CA ALA A 39 -1.83 -30.12 8.02
C ALA A 39 -1.12 -28.96 7.34
N LEU A 40 -0.29 -29.22 6.33
CA LEU A 40 0.40 -28.18 5.54
C LEU A 40 -0.61 -27.30 4.79
N LEU A 41 -1.63 -27.89 4.17
CA LEU A 41 -2.71 -27.14 3.52
C LEU A 41 -3.50 -26.30 4.54
N ALA A 42 -3.82 -26.87 5.70
CA ALA A 42 -4.54 -26.15 6.76
C ALA A 42 -3.72 -24.97 7.29
N THR A 43 -2.41 -25.14 7.48
CA THR A 43 -1.50 -24.06 7.86
C THR A 43 -1.43 -22.99 6.78
N LEU A 44 -1.31 -23.37 5.51
CA LEU A 44 -1.31 -22.43 4.38
C LEU A 44 -2.62 -21.61 4.35
N VAL A 45 -3.76 -22.27 4.50
CA VAL A 45 -5.07 -21.61 4.57
C VAL A 45 -5.15 -20.66 5.75
N ALA A 46 -4.68 -21.07 6.94
CA ALA A 46 -4.66 -20.23 8.12
C ALA A 46 -3.78 -18.98 7.91
N VAL A 47 -2.61 -19.11 7.27
CA VAL A 47 -1.73 -17.99 6.94
C VAL A 47 -2.40 -17.03 5.95
N VAL A 48 -3.08 -17.55 4.92
CA VAL A 48 -3.83 -16.71 3.96
C VAL A 48 -4.95 -15.95 4.66
N ILE A 49 -5.71 -16.61 5.55
CA ILE A 49 -6.78 -15.96 6.32
C ILE A 49 -6.19 -14.89 7.25
N ALA A 50 -5.13 -15.19 7.98
CA ALA A 50 -4.47 -14.23 8.86
C ALA A 50 -3.92 -13.03 8.08
N GLY A 51 -3.31 -13.27 6.91
CA GLY A 51 -2.86 -12.22 6.00
C GLY A 51 -4.01 -11.35 5.47
N ALA A 52 -5.14 -11.96 5.10
CA ALA A 52 -6.33 -11.23 4.67
C ALA A 52 -6.90 -10.36 5.80
N ILE A 53 -6.98 -10.88 7.03
CA ILE A 53 -7.42 -10.11 8.21
C ILE A 53 -6.47 -8.94 8.46
N PHE A 54 -5.16 -9.18 8.44
CA PHE A 54 -4.14 -8.15 8.63
C PHE A 54 -4.23 -7.04 7.57
N LEU A 55 -4.29 -7.41 6.29
CA LEU A 55 -4.42 -6.46 5.18
C LEU A 55 -5.75 -5.69 5.25
N THR A 56 -6.84 -6.37 5.62
CA THR A 56 -8.15 -5.71 5.79
C THR A 56 -8.09 -4.69 6.93
N ASN A 57 -7.46 -5.02 8.06
CA ASN A 57 -7.24 -4.06 9.14
C ASN A 57 -6.38 -2.88 8.67
N LEU A 58 -5.27 -3.15 7.99
CA LEU A 58 -4.34 -2.14 7.49
C LEU A 58 -5.01 -1.18 6.50
N ILE A 59 -5.80 -1.69 5.54
CA ILE A 59 -6.40 -0.87 4.48
C ILE A 59 -7.69 -0.20 4.96
N CYS A 60 -8.59 -0.92 5.61
CA CYS A 60 -9.95 -0.41 5.89
C CYS A 60 -10.10 0.20 7.29
N PHE A 61 -9.26 -0.18 8.26
CA PHE A 61 -9.41 0.19 9.67
C PHE A 61 -8.18 0.93 10.21
N ARG A 62 -8.14 1.20 11.53
CA ARG A 62 -6.95 1.68 12.22
C ARG A 62 -5.92 0.55 12.32
N PRO A 63 -4.69 0.71 11.79
CA PRO A 63 -3.65 -0.32 11.89
C PRO A 63 -3.26 -0.61 13.34
N TRP A 64 -2.99 -1.86 13.71
CA TRP A 64 -2.58 -2.16 15.08
C TRP A 64 -1.21 -1.58 15.48
N ASN A 65 -0.33 -1.38 14.50
CA ASN A 65 1.00 -0.81 14.70
C ASN A 65 1.00 0.69 14.36
N LEU A 66 1.56 1.52 15.24
CA LEU A 66 1.64 2.98 15.07
C LEU A 66 2.45 3.40 13.84
N ASN A 67 3.56 2.73 13.53
CA ASN A 67 4.35 3.06 12.34
C ASN A 67 3.57 2.75 11.07
N LEU A 68 2.85 1.63 11.02
CA LEU A 68 1.97 1.32 9.89
C LEU A 68 0.83 2.32 9.73
N PHE A 69 0.36 2.94 10.83
CA PHE A 69 -0.58 4.05 10.76
C PHE A 69 0.04 5.30 10.13
N TYR A 70 1.26 5.68 10.50
CA TYR A 70 1.95 6.79 9.84
C TYR A 70 2.13 6.55 8.34
N GLU A 71 2.61 5.37 7.96
CA GLU A 71 2.78 5.00 6.56
C GLU A 71 1.45 5.05 5.80
N LYS A 72 0.39 4.48 6.40
CA LYS A 72 -0.95 4.52 5.81
C LYS A 72 -1.42 5.95 5.59
N ALA A 73 -1.39 6.79 6.61
CA ALA A 73 -1.87 8.17 6.53
C ALA A 73 -1.13 8.95 5.43
N PHE A 74 0.19 8.74 5.31
CA PHE A 74 1.01 9.37 4.28
C PHE A 74 0.73 8.83 2.87
N LEU A 75 0.65 7.50 2.71
CA LEU A 75 0.36 6.87 1.44
C LEU A 75 -1.04 7.23 0.93
N GLU A 76 -2.04 7.34 1.82
CA GLU A 76 -3.37 7.80 1.43
C GLU A 76 -3.34 9.22 0.84
N VAL A 77 -2.51 10.13 1.36
CA VAL A 77 -2.34 11.46 0.74
C VAL A 77 -1.70 11.33 -0.64
N ILE A 78 -0.60 10.58 -0.75
CA ILE A 78 0.13 10.42 -2.01
C ILE A 78 -0.75 9.82 -3.11
N PHE A 79 -1.45 8.73 -2.83
CA PHE A 79 -2.23 8.01 -3.84
C PHE A 79 -3.54 8.72 -4.23
N ASN A 80 -4.04 9.63 -3.38
CA ASN A 80 -5.20 10.45 -3.71
C ASN A 80 -4.85 11.76 -4.45
N GLU A 81 -3.56 12.10 -4.56
CA GLU A 81 -3.09 13.32 -5.22
C GLU A 81 -2.17 12.97 -6.41
N PRO A 82 -2.72 12.75 -7.62
CA PRO A 82 -1.95 12.31 -8.79
C PRO A 82 -0.73 13.18 -9.15
N GLU A 83 -0.84 14.50 -8.99
CA GLU A 83 0.26 15.43 -9.28
C GLU A 83 1.39 15.31 -8.24
N LEU A 84 1.04 15.04 -6.97
CA LEU A 84 2.03 14.73 -5.92
C LEU A 84 2.71 13.39 -6.21
N LEU A 85 1.95 12.35 -6.57
CA LEU A 85 2.53 11.04 -6.90
C LEU A 85 3.50 11.12 -8.08
N THR A 86 3.18 11.89 -9.14
CA THR A 86 4.12 12.17 -10.23
C THR A 86 5.38 12.90 -9.74
N SER A 87 5.21 13.87 -8.84
CA SER A 87 6.33 14.69 -8.35
C SER A 87 7.32 13.87 -7.52
N LEU A 88 6.84 12.85 -6.81
CA LEU A 88 7.68 11.98 -6.00
C LEU A 88 8.32 10.83 -6.79
N GLY A 89 7.72 10.41 -7.91
CA GLY A 89 8.30 9.38 -8.79
C GLY A 89 8.42 7.99 -8.14
N LEU A 90 7.58 7.67 -7.14
CA LEU A 90 7.76 6.49 -6.29
C LEU A 90 7.38 5.15 -6.95
N VAL A 91 6.50 5.18 -7.95
CA VAL A 91 5.82 3.97 -8.45
C VAL A 91 6.11 3.65 -9.92
N GLU A 92 6.79 4.57 -10.59
CA GLU A 92 7.18 4.51 -12.00
C GLU A 92 8.12 3.33 -12.26
N GLN A 93 9.03 3.04 -11.32
CA GLN A 93 9.93 1.88 -11.40
C GLN A 93 9.20 0.53 -11.40
N PHE A 94 7.96 0.50 -10.90
CA PHE A 94 7.09 -0.69 -10.91
C PHE A 94 6.13 -0.70 -12.12
N GLY A 95 6.28 0.24 -13.06
CA GLY A 95 5.44 0.34 -14.25
C GLY A 95 4.04 0.93 -14.00
N ILE A 96 3.78 1.44 -12.78
CA ILE A 96 2.50 2.09 -12.44
C ILE A 96 2.64 3.56 -12.82
N THR A 97 2.08 3.96 -13.96
CA THR A 97 2.28 5.33 -14.51
C THR A 97 0.98 6.08 -14.80
N SER A 98 -0.18 5.46 -14.61
CA SER A 98 -1.47 6.03 -15.04
C SER A 98 -1.84 7.36 -14.35
N HIS A 99 -1.29 7.63 -13.16
CA HIS A 99 -1.46 8.91 -12.44
C HIS A 99 -0.83 10.08 -13.18
N ASN A 100 0.17 9.83 -14.04
CA ASN A 100 0.82 10.87 -14.86
C ASN A 100 -0.16 11.51 -15.86
N GLY A 101 -1.27 10.85 -16.20
CA GLY A 101 -2.33 11.39 -17.04
C GLY A 101 -3.47 12.10 -16.30
N LYS A 102 -3.38 12.23 -14.96
CA LYS A 102 -4.45 12.79 -14.12
C LYS A 102 -4.00 14.09 -13.46
N LEU A 103 -4.94 15.02 -13.26
CA LEU A 103 -4.78 16.19 -12.41
C LEU A 103 -5.55 15.99 -11.11
N ASN A 104 -5.11 16.65 -10.03
CA ASN A 104 -5.80 16.58 -8.74
C ASN A 104 -7.26 17.06 -8.88
N ASP A 105 -8.12 16.61 -7.97
CA ASP A 105 -9.51 17.05 -7.90
C ASP A 105 -9.60 18.34 -7.07
N ALA A 106 -9.95 19.46 -7.71
CA ALA A 106 -10.10 20.74 -7.03
C ALA A 106 -11.53 20.95 -6.50
N SER A 107 -12.42 19.96 -6.66
CA SER A 107 -13.82 20.05 -6.26
C SER A 107 -14.01 20.24 -4.76
N ARG A 108 -15.16 20.82 -4.36
CA ARG A 108 -15.56 20.89 -2.95
C ARG A 108 -15.74 19.52 -2.31
N ALA A 109 -16.23 18.56 -3.08
CA ALA A 109 -16.43 17.20 -2.59
C ALA A 109 -15.10 16.57 -2.17
N HIS A 110 -14.04 16.76 -2.97
CA HIS A 110 -12.69 16.33 -2.61
C HIS A 110 -12.16 17.05 -1.37
N GLN A 111 -12.32 18.38 -1.30
CA GLN A 111 -11.92 19.16 -0.11
C GLN A 111 -12.60 18.63 1.17
N GLN A 112 -13.91 18.36 1.11
CA GLN A 112 -14.65 17.77 2.23
C GLN A 112 -14.15 16.36 2.58
N ALA A 113 -13.82 15.53 1.59
CA ALA A 113 -13.26 14.20 1.81
C ALA A 113 -11.89 14.27 2.49
N VAL A 114 -11.03 15.21 2.11
CA VAL A 114 -9.72 15.45 2.75
C VAL A 114 -9.90 15.86 4.21
N ILE A 115 -10.81 16.78 4.50
CA ILE A 115 -11.09 17.21 5.89
C ILE A 115 -11.68 16.07 6.73
N ALA A 116 -12.61 15.29 6.16
CA ALA A 116 -13.15 14.11 6.82
C ALA A 116 -12.07 13.08 7.15
N ARG A 117 -11.10 12.88 6.23
CA ARG A 117 -9.94 12.03 6.48
C ARG A 117 -9.07 12.57 7.62
N TRP A 118 -8.73 13.86 7.62
CA TRP A 118 -7.97 14.46 8.73
C TRP A 118 -8.63 14.26 10.09
N LYS A 119 -9.95 14.48 10.19
CA LYS A 119 -10.70 14.24 11.44
C LYS A 119 -10.61 12.78 11.89
N LYS A 120 -10.80 11.85 10.95
CA LYS A 120 -10.69 10.41 11.20
C LYS A 120 -9.28 10.03 11.65
N ASP A 121 -8.26 10.51 10.96
CA ASP A 121 -6.87 10.18 11.26
C ASP A 121 -6.44 10.76 12.61
N LEU A 122 -6.86 11.98 12.95
CA LEU A 122 -6.62 12.58 14.27
C LEU A 122 -7.24 11.75 15.38
N GLN A 123 -8.51 11.35 15.23
CA GLN A 123 -9.18 10.47 16.18
C GLN A 123 -8.41 9.14 16.33
N GLN A 124 -8.00 8.52 15.23
CA GLN A 124 -7.27 7.26 15.27
C GLN A 124 -5.88 7.40 15.89
N LEU A 125 -5.19 8.52 15.67
CA LEU A 125 -3.89 8.81 16.27
C LEU A 125 -4.00 8.88 17.81
N HIS A 126 -5.07 9.48 18.34
CA HIS A 126 -5.31 9.57 19.78
C HIS A 126 -5.64 8.24 20.45
N GLU A 127 -6.01 7.20 19.69
CA GLU A 127 -6.23 5.85 20.22
C GLU A 127 -4.92 5.10 20.50
N TYR A 128 -3.76 5.62 20.10
CA TYR A 128 -2.46 5.02 20.43
C TYR A 128 -1.95 5.58 21.77
N PRO A 129 -1.85 4.75 22.83
CA PRO A 129 -1.44 5.21 24.15
C PRO A 129 0.02 5.71 24.15
N LEU A 130 0.22 6.99 24.51
CA LEU A 130 1.53 7.66 24.46
C LEU A 130 2.59 7.01 25.37
N ASP A 131 2.18 6.43 26.51
CA ASP A 131 3.05 5.73 27.46
C ASP A 131 3.62 4.42 26.90
N ARG A 132 3.03 3.88 25.83
CA ARG A 132 3.52 2.67 25.14
C ARG A 132 4.37 2.97 23.90
N GLN A 133 4.66 4.23 23.65
CA GLN A 133 5.44 4.66 22.49
C GLN A 133 6.91 4.83 22.86
N THR A 134 7.80 4.59 21.89
CA THR A 134 9.22 4.98 22.02
C THR A 134 9.35 6.51 21.99
N PRO A 135 10.46 7.09 22.49
CA PRO A 135 10.66 8.54 22.45
C PRO A 135 10.56 9.15 21.05
N SER A 136 11.07 8.44 20.03
CA SER A 136 10.93 8.88 18.63
C SER A 136 9.48 8.84 18.15
N GLN A 137 8.72 7.83 18.54
CA GLN A 137 7.31 7.73 18.18
C GLN A 137 6.48 8.82 18.86
N GLN A 138 6.78 9.16 20.12
CA GLN A 138 6.12 10.27 20.81
C GLN A 138 6.35 11.57 20.06
N LEU A 139 7.59 11.86 19.66
CA LEU A 139 7.89 13.04 18.85
C LEU A 139 7.11 13.05 17.54
N SER A 140 7.12 11.95 16.79
CA SER A 140 6.34 11.84 15.55
C SER A 140 4.83 11.99 15.79
N THR A 141 4.29 11.39 16.86
CA THR A 141 2.89 11.55 17.26
C THR A 141 2.57 13.00 17.51
N HIS A 142 3.38 13.71 18.30
CA HIS A 142 3.14 15.12 18.62
C HIS A 142 3.21 16.03 17.39
N ILE A 143 4.14 15.79 16.47
CA ILE A 143 4.25 16.55 15.21
C ILE A 143 3.02 16.30 14.33
N LEU A 144 2.63 15.05 14.15
CA LEU A 144 1.49 14.69 13.31
C LEU A 144 0.17 15.17 13.92
N ASP A 145 0.01 15.02 15.23
CA ASP A 145 -1.11 15.52 16.01
C ASP A 145 -1.28 17.03 15.81
N TRP A 146 -0.21 17.79 16.07
CA TRP A 146 -0.22 19.25 15.88
C TRP A 146 -0.59 19.63 14.44
N TYR A 147 0.02 18.97 13.45
CA TYR A 147 -0.22 19.25 12.04
C TYR A 147 -1.69 18.99 11.64
N ILE A 148 -2.22 17.80 11.96
CA ILE A 148 -3.58 17.41 11.58
C ILE A 148 -4.61 18.21 12.39
N ALA A 149 -4.37 18.45 13.68
CA ALA A 149 -5.26 19.27 14.51
C ALA A 149 -5.40 20.68 13.95
N ASP A 150 -4.31 21.30 13.49
CA ASP A 150 -4.34 22.61 12.81
C ASP A 150 -5.18 22.56 11.53
N GLN A 151 -5.04 21.51 10.70
CA GLN A 151 -5.85 21.36 9.49
C GLN A 151 -7.36 21.18 9.81
N VAL A 152 -7.69 20.39 10.84
CA VAL A 152 -9.07 20.17 11.28
C VAL A 152 -9.69 21.45 11.82
N GLU A 153 -8.97 22.16 12.69
CA GLU A 153 -9.40 23.44 13.24
C GLU A 153 -9.55 24.51 12.14
N GLY A 154 -8.70 24.45 11.13
CA GLY A 154 -8.74 25.30 9.93
C GLY A 154 -9.98 25.13 9.06
N GLU A 155 -10.75 24.03 9.19
CA GLU A 155 -11.98 23.81 8.41
C GLU A 155 -12.97 24.97 8.55
N LYS A 156 -13.13 25.53 9.76
CA LYS A 156 -14.05 26.66 9.96
C LYS A 156 -13.61 27.92 9.21
N TRP A 157 -12.34 28.00 8.85
CA TRP A 157 -11.73 29.07 8.07
C TRP A 157 -11.43 28.68 6.62
N GLN A 158 -11.93 27.54 6.12
CA GLN A 158 -11.54 26.99 4.81
C GLN A 158 -11.78 27.93 3.60
N PHE A 159 -12.67 28.92 3.74
CA PHE A 159 -12.96 29.95 2.74
C PHE A 159 -12.30 31.32 3.03
N HIS A 160 -11.52 31.45 4.10
CA HIS A 160 -10.83 32.68 4.49
C HIS A 160 -9.38 32.68 4.00
N ASN A 161 -9.19 32.36 2.72
CA ASN A 161 -7.89 32.30 2.07
C ASN A 161 -7.96 32.74 0.60
N TYR A 162 -6.80 32.88 -0.04
CA TYR A 162 -6.68 33.29 -1.44
C TYR A 162 -6.11 32.14 -2.29
N PRO A 163 -6.97 31.24 -2.85
CA PRO A 163 -6.51 30.08 -3.62
C PRO A 163 -5.80 30.46 -4.92
N VAL A 164 -5.98 31.70 -5.35
CA VAL A 164 -5.30 32.34 -6.48
C VAL A 164 -4.76 33.68 -5.98
N ASN A 165 -3.45 33.87 -6.02
CA ASN A 165 -2.77 35.13 -5.68
C ASN A 165 -1.48 35.29 -6.51
N GLN A 166 -0.76 36.39 -6.30
CA GLN A 166 0.43 36.73 -7.09
C GLN A 166 1.59 35.74 -6.91
N LEU A 167 1.67 35.02 -5.80
CA LEU A 167 2.74 34.05 -5.52
C LEU A 167 2.30 32.61 -5.77
N ASN A 168 1.05 32.26 -5.47
CA ASN A 168 0.57 30.88 -5.44
C ASN A 168 -0.78 30.71 -6.16
N GLY A 169 -1.00 29.53 -6.74
CA GLY A 169 -2.28 29.07 -7.24
C GLY A 169 -2.16 28.25 -8.52
N ALA A 170 -3.27 27.69 -9.00
CA ALA A 170 -3.25 26.82 -10.19
C ALA A 170 -2.73 27.54 -11.45
N GLN A 171 -2.91 28.86 -11.55
CA GLN A 171 -2.48 29.70 -12.67
C GLN A 171 -0.97 29.66 -12.92
N ASN A 172 -0.14 29.47 -11.88
CA ASN A 172 1.31 29.37 -12.02
C ASN A 172 1.84 27.96 -11.69
N GLN A 173 1.20 27.24 -10.78
CA GLN A 173 1.60 25.88 -10.42
C GLN A 173 1.38 24.90 -11.56
N PHE A 174 0.25 24.98 -12.28
CA PHE A 174 -0.04 24.04 -13.37
C PHE A 174 0.96 24.17 -14.54
N PRO A 175 1.24 25.37 -15.11
CA PRO A 175 2.26 25.51 -16.14
C PRO A 175 3.64 25.05 -15.67
N SER A 176 4.06 25.43 -14.46
CA SER A 176 5.36 25.04 -13.90
C SER A 176 5.48 23.53 -13.72
N PHE A 177 4.43 22.87 -13.24
CA PHE A 177 4.40 21.41 -13.07
C PHE A 177 4.46 20.67 -14.41
N MET A 178 3.68 21.12 -15.39
CA MET A 178 3.71 20.53 -16.73
C MET A 178 5.08 20.71 -17.40
N ALA A 179 5.73 21.86 -17.21
CA ALA A 179 7.03 22.14 -17.83
C ALA A 179 8.21 21.43 -17.15
N ASN A 180 8.21 21.32 -15.82
CA ASN A 180 9.40 20.93 -15.06
C ASN A 180 9.28 19.58 -14.35
N THR A 181 8.07 19.04 -14.18
CA THR A 181 7.84 17.85 -13.35
C THR A 181 7.21 16.71 -14.13
N HIS A 182 6.28 16.98 -15.05
CA HIS A 182 5.68 15.92 -15.85
C HIS A 182 6.75 15.23 -16.74
N PRO A 183 6.89 13.89 -16.69
CA PRO A 183 7.89 13.19 -17.47
C PRO A 183 7.59 13.27 -18.97
N LEU A 184 8.60 13.31 -19.83
CA LEU A 184 8.44 13.29 -21.29
C LEU A 184 9.48 12.35 -21.92
N LEU A 185 9.67 11.17 -21.32
CA LEU A 185 10.71 10.21 -21.70
C LEU A 185 10.22 9.20 -22.74
N THR A 186 8.91 8.93 -22.75
CA THR A 186 8.29 7.94 -23.63
C THR A 186 7.10 8.51 -24.39
N LYS A 187 6.69 7.83 -25.46
CA LYS A 187 5.46 8.16 -26.19
C LYS A 187 4.22 8.15 -25.27
N GLN A 188 4.20 7.26 -24.29
CA GLN A 188 3.10 7.18 -23.32
C GLN A 188 3.05 8.42 -22.44
N ASP A 189 4.21 8.95 -22.04
CA ASP A 189 4.26 10.18 -21.24
C ASP A 189 3.72 11.37 -22.04
N CYS A 190 4.06 11.49 -23.33
CA CYS A 190 3.45 12.50 -24.20
C CYS A 190 1.92 12.37 -24.27
N ALA A 191 1.39 11.14 -24.28
CA ALA A 191 -0.05 10.91 -24.24
C ALA A 191 -0.66 11.36 -22.90
N TYR A 192 0.01 11.07 -21.78
CA TYR A 192 -0.39 11.56 -20.46
C TYR A 192 -0.34 13.09 -20.35
N TYR A 193 0.65 13.74 -20.97
CA TYR A 193 0.73 15.20 -21.05
C TYR A 193 -0.53 15.78 -21.70
N LEU A 194 -0.93 15.23 -22.85
CA LEU A 194 -2.15 15.63 -23.55
C LEU A 194 -3.41 15.37 -22.70
N MET A 195 -3.47 14.24 -21.98
CA MET A 195 -4.59 13.96 -21.07
C MET A 195 -4.71 15.02 -19.98
N ARG A 196 -3.59 15.47 -19.40
CA ARG A 196 -3.59 16.57 -18.42
C ARG A 196 -4.04 17.88 -19.03
N LEU A 197 -3.55 18.25 -20.22
CA LEU A 197 -4.02 19.43 -20.93
C LEU A 197 -5.54 19.41 -21.17
N ASN A 198 -6.08 18.27 -21.60
CA ASN A 198 -7.52 18.11 -21.81
C ASN A 198 -8.33 18.16 -20.51
N ALA A 199 -7.72 17.87 -19.36
CA ALA A 199 -8.36 17.93 -18.05
C ALA A 199 -8.32 19.33 -17.40
N VAL A 200 -7.61 20.31 -18.00
CA VAL A 200 -7.48 21.67 -17.47
C VAL A 200 -8.83 22.36 -17.30
N PRO A 201 -9.75 22.37 -18.28
CA PRO A 201 -11.04 23.04 -18.12
C PRO A 201 -11.79 22.59 -16.86
N ARG A 202 -11.89 21.27 -16.65
CA ARG A 202 -12.50 20.69 -15.44
C ARG A 202 -11.85 21.22 -14.15
N LYS A 203 -10.51 21.19 -14.06
CA LYS A 203 -9.79 21.63 -12.84
C LYS A 203 -10.02 23.12 -12.57
N PHE A 204 -10.00 23.94 -13.62
CA PHE A 204 -10.22 25.38 -13.49
C PHE A 204 -11.68 25.73 -13.19
N ASP A 205 -12.66 25.00 -13.73
CA ASP A 205 -14.07 25.18 -13.38
C ASP A 205 -14.31 24.90 -11.89
N GLN A 206 -13.74 23.80 -11.38
CA GLN A 206 -13.77 23.47 -9.94
C GLN A 206 -13.10 24.54 -9.07
N LEU A 207 -11.95 25.07 -9.51
CA LEU A 207 -11.27 26.16 -8.83
C LEU A 207 -12.12 27.43 -8.80
N LEU A 208 -12.73 27.81 -9.93
CA LEU A 208 -13.57 29.00 -10.04
C LEU A 208 -14.83 28.87 -9.17
N GLU A 209 -15.43 27.68 -9.07
CA GLU A 209 -16.51 27.42 -8.12
C GLU A 209 -16.06 27.71 -6.68
N SER A 210 -14.86 27.24 -6.30
CA SER A 210 -14.28 27.52 -4.99
C SER A 210 -14.03 29.03 -4.78
N VAL A 211 -13.52 29.74 -5.78
CA VAL A 211 -13.28 31.21 -5.70
C VAL A 211 -14.57 31.97 -5.46
N ARG A 212 -15.65 31.66 -6.19
CA ARG A 212 -16.96 32.33 -6.05
C ARG A 212 -17.58 32.20 -4.66
N LEU A 213 -17.21 31.17 -3.89
CA LEU A 213 -17.70 31.01 -2.52
C LEU A 213 -17.01 31.94 -1.51
N ARG A 214 -15.94 32.60 -1.93
CA ARG A 214 -15.16 33.54 -1.12
C ARG A 214 -15.47 35.00 -1.47
N GLU A 215 -16.25 35.22 -2.53
CA GLU A 215 -16.78 36.52 -2.95
C GLU A 215 -18.04 36.87 -2.15
#